data_AF-A0A2K3JQ09-F1
#
_entry.id   AF-A0A2K3JQ09-F1
#
_cell.length_a   1.000
_cell.length_b   1.000
_cell.length_c   1.000
_cell.angle_alpha   90.00
_cell.angle_beta   90.00
_cell.angle_gamma   90.00
#
_symmetry.space_group_name_H-M   'P 1'
#
loop_
_entity.id
_entity.type
_entity.pdbx_description
1 polymer ?
#
loop_
_entity_poly.entity_id
_entity_poly.type
_entity_poly.pdbx_seq_one_letter_code
_entity_poly.pdbx_strand_id
1 'polypeptide(L)'
;MMDFNKMIGCLMYLLVTRPDMTFAICLNVRYMERPTEMHIAVVKRIKRYLKGTLKFDMLYQCKNNIDLTLQGWSDSDYAGDQDNRKSTFGYVFTLGESAI
;
A
#
# COMPACT_ATOMS: atom_id res chain seq x y z
N MET A 1 -15.01 14.08 -14.03
CA MET A 1 -13.76 13.36 -13.64
C MET A 1 -13.77 13.27 -12.12
N MET A 2 -13.48 12.11 -11.52
CA MET A 2 -13.55 11.94 -10.06
C MET A 2 -12.41 12.72 -9.38
N ASP A 3 -12.70 13.43 -8.29
CA ASP A 3 -11.70 14.20 -7.55
C ASP A 3 -10.56 13.30 -7.05
N PHE A 4 -9.31 13.77 -7.11
CA PHE A 4 -8.13 13.00 -6.69
C PHE A 4 -8.28 12.45 -5.26
N ASN A 5 -8.83 13.26 -4.36
CA ASN A 5 -9.08 12.88 -2.96
C ASN A 5 -10.05 11.69 -2.85
N LYS A 6 -11.12 11.68 -3.65
CA LYS A 6 -12.05 10.56 -3.71
C LYS A 6 -11.40 9.31 -4.28
N MET A 7 -10.57 9.46 -5.31
CA MET A 7 -9.86 8.32 -5.92
C MET A 7 -8.92 7.64 -4.93
N ILE A 8 -8.14 8.42 -4.18
CA ILE A 8 -7.25 7.87 -3.16
C ILE A 8 -8.04 7.28 -1.99
N GLY A 9 -9.15 7.89 -1.56
CA GLY A 9 -10.02 7.31 -0.53
C GLY A 9 -10.51 5.91 -0.90
N CYS A 10 -10.94 5.71 -2.15
CA CYS A 10 -11.31 4.38 -2.64
C CYS A 10 -10.12 3.40 -2.68
N LEU A 11 -8.92 3.88 -3.04
CA LEU A 11 -7.71 3.05 -3.05
C LEU A 11 -7.26 2.65 -1.64
N MET A 12 -7.36 3.56 -0.66
CA MET A 12 -7.09 3.30 0.75
C MET A 12 -7.96 2.16 1.29
N TYR A 13 -9.25 2.11 0.92
CA TYR A 13 -10.13 1.01 1.30
C TYR A 13 -9.67 -0.34 0.76
N LEU A 14 -9.10 -0.38 -0.45
CA LEU A 14 -8.61 -1.61 -1.07
C LEU A 14 -7.37 -2.18 -0.38
N LEU A 15 -6.63 -1.40 0.43
CA LEU A 15 -5.43 -1.89 1.12
C LEU A 15 -5.71 -3.07 2.05
N VAL A 16 -6.92 -3.15 2.61
CA VAL A 16 -7.33 -4.25 3.48
C VAL A 16 -7.31 -5.60 2.75
N THR A 17 -7.67 -5.62 1.46
CA THR A 17 -7.71 -6.86 0.66
C THR A 17 -6.53 -6.99 -0.29
N ARG A 18 -5.80 -5.90 -0.54
CA ARG A 18 -4.69 -5.79 -1.48
C ARG A 18 -3.47 -5.10 -0.84
N PRO A 19 -2.83 -5.72 0.18
CA PRO A 19 -1.66 -5.13 0.84
C PRO A 19 -0.46 -4.99 -0.11
N ASP A 20 -0.43 -5.72 -1.23
CA ASP A 20 0.60 -5.62 -2.27
C ASP A 20 0.72 -4.21 -2.89
N MET A 21 -0.33 -3.38 -2.79
CA MET A 21 -0.34 -2.01 -3.29
C MET A 21 -0.11 -0.94 -2.23
N THR A 22 0.12 -1.32 -0.97
CA THR A 22 0.23 -0.39 0.16
C THR A 22 1.24 0.70 -0.08
N PHE A 23 2.46 0.34 -0.51
CA PHE A 23 3.49 1.32 -0.79
C PHE A 23 3.07 2.35 -1.86
N ALA A 24 2.54 1.87 -2.99
CA ALA A 24 2.16 2.74 -4.09
C ALA A 24 1.03 3.70 -3.70
N ILE A 25 0.03 3.22 -2.95
CA ILE A 25 -1.11 4.06 -2.53
C ILE A 25 -0.67 5.05 -1.45
N CYS A 26 0.04 4.60 -0.41
CA CYS A 26 0.53 5.46 0.68
C CYS A 26 1.46 6.57 0.18
N LEU A 27 2.28 6.30 -0.84
CA LEU A 27 3.11 7.33 -1.46
C LEU A 27 2.26 8.42 -2.15
N ASN A 28 1.21 8.02 -2.89
CA ASN A 28 0.35 8.98 -3.61
C ASN A 28 -0.51 9.83 -2.67
N VAL A 29 -0.84 9.31 -1.49
CA VAL A 29 -1.60 10.04 -0.44
C VAL A 29 -0.90 11.32 -0.01
N ARG A 30 0.45 11.33 -0.01
CA ARG A 30 1.26 12.50 0.37
C ARG A 30 0.99 13.73 -0.52
N TYR A 31 0.52 13.51 -1.75
CA TYR A 31 0.30 14.56 -2.74
C TYR A 31 -1.19 14.90 -2.93
N MET A 32 -2.08 14.44 -2.04
CA MET A 32 -3.52 14.73 -2.09
C MET A 32 -3.87 16.21 -1.94
N GLU A 33 -3.06 16.97 -1.22
CA GLU A 33 -3.28 18.40 -1.02
C GLU A 33 -3.12 19.19 -2.32
N ARG A 34 -2.09 18.84 -3.13
CA ARG A 34 -1.78 19.51 -4.41
C ARG A 34 -1.30 18.48 -5.45
N PRO A 35 -2.21 17.68 -6.03
CA PRO A 35 -1.84 16.67 -7.02
C PRO A 35 -1.42 17.32 -8.34
N THR A 36 -0.40 16.76 -8.98
CA THR A 36 0.06 17.16 -10.31
C THR A 36 -0.44 16.14 -11.36
N GLU A 37 -0.28 16.45 -12.65
CA GLU A 37 -0.62 15.51 -13.71
C GLU A 37 0.14 14.18 -13.59
N MET A 38 1.38 14.22 -13.09
CA MET A 38 2.17 13.02 -12.81
C MET A 38 1.50 12.14 -11.75
N HIS A 39 1.04 12.71 -10.63
CA HIS A 39 0.34 11.96 -9.58
C HIS A 39 -0.97 11.34 -10.11
N ILE A 40 -1.71 12.07 -10.93
CA ILE A 40 -2.92 11.55 -11.58
C ILE A 40 -2.59 10.38 -12.51
N ALA A 41 -1.48 10.44 -13.25
CA ALA A 41 -1.02 9.36 -14.12
C ALA A 41 -0.64 8.08 -13.33
N VAL A 42 -0.01 8.23 -12.16
CA VAL A 42 0.31 7.12 -11.25
C VAL A 42 -0.97 6.45 -10.74
N VAL A 43 -1.95 7.24 -10.25
CA VAL A 43 -3.25 6.70 -9.82
C VAL A 43 -3.96 5.95 -10.95
N LYS A 44 -3.91 6.46 -12.19
CA LYS A 44 -4.43 5.74 -13.37
C LYS A 44 -3.71 4.40 -13.59
N ARG A 45 -2.40 4.33 -13.36
CA ARG A 45 -1.62 3.10 -13.45
C ARG A 45 -2.05 2.08 -12.38
N ILE A 46 -2.25 2.53 -11.14
CA ILE A 46 -2.78 1.68 -10.05
C ILE A 46 -4.14 1.09 -10.43
N LYS A 47 -5.06 1.92 -10.95
CA LYS A 47 -6.39 1.44 -11.40
C LYS A 47 -6.30 0.44 -12.55
N ARG A 48 -5.35 0.61 -13.48
CA ARG A 48 -5.11 -0.37 -14.56
C ARG A 48 -4.58 -1.69 -14.01
N TYR A 49 -3.65 -1.64 -13.06
CA TYR A 49 -3.14 -2.83 -12.39
C TYR A 49 -4.24 -3.57 -11.63
N LEU A 50 -5.08 -2.86 -10.88
CA LEU A 50 -6.27 -3.43 -10.23
C LEU A 50 -7.16 -4.16 -11.23
N LYS A 51 -7.51 -3.51 -12.35
CA LYS A 51 -8.33 -4.11 -13.40
C LYS A 51 -7.68 -5.36 -14.02
N GLY A 52 -6.37 -5.34 -14.22
CA GLY A 52 -5.62 -6.48 -14.77
C GLY A 52 -5.43 -7.64 -13.79
N THR A 53 -5.49 -7.36 -12.49
CA THR A 53 -5.23 -8.35 -11.44
C THR A 53 -6.48 -8.81 -10.69
N LEU A 54 -7.69 -8.52 -11.19
CA LEU A 54 -8.96 -8.95 -10.56
C LEU A 54 -9.10 -10.46 -10.37
N LYS A 55 -8.35 -11.27 -11.13
CA LYS A 55 -8.38 -12.74 -11.06
C LYS A 55 -7.24 -13.34 -10.24
N PHE A 56 -6.38 -12.49 -9.68
CA PHE A 56 -5.22 -12.92 -8.90
C PHE A 56 -5.49 -12.63 -7.43
N ASP A 57 -5.49 -13.68 -6.62
CA ASP A 57 -5.60 -13.58 -5.17
C ASP A 57 -4.26 -13.94 -4.52
N MET A 58 -3.98 -13.32 -3.37
CA MET A 58 -2.88 -13.73 -2.50
C MET A 58 -3.35 -14.91 -1.64
N LEU A 59 -2.81 -16.09 -1.92
CA LEU A 59 -3.06 -17.28 -1.11
C LEU A 59 -1.99 -17.37 -0.02
N TYR A 60 -2.40 -17.16 1.22
CA TYR A 60 -1.60 -17.51 2.39
C TYR A 60 -1.78 -19.00 2.68
N GLN A 61 -0.77 -19.81 2.33
CA GLN A 61 -0.80 -21.24 2.65
C GLN A 61 -0.51 -21.42 4.14
N CYS A 62 -1.53 -21.83 4.90
CA CYS A 62 -1.35 -22.25 6.28
C CYS A 62 -0.64 -23.61 6.27
N LYS A 63 0.64 -23.65 6.65
CA LYS A 63 1.35 -24.93 6.85
C LYS A 63 0.87 -25.51 8.19
N ASN A 64 0.38 -26.75 8.17
CA ASN A 64 -0.31 -27.41 9.30
C ASN A 64 0.50 -27.58 10.62
N ASN A 65 1.75 -27.10 10.69
CA ASN A 65 2.63 -27.25 11.85
C ASN A 65 3.30 -25.91 12.29
N ILE A 66 2.78 -24.75 11.87
CA ILE A 66 3.33 -23.45 12.27
C ILE A 66 2.38 -22.82 13.29
N ASP A 67 2.90 -22.46 14.46
CA ASP A 67 2.20 -21.60 15.40
C ASP A 67 1.91 -20.26 14.72
N LEU A 68 0.61 -19.98 14.51
CA LEU A 68 0.10 -18.74 13.92
C LEU A 68 0.28 -17.57 14.89
N THR A 69 1.53 -17.21 15.13
CA THR A 69 1.91 -16.08 15.99
C THR A 69 1.94 -14.82 15.13
N LEU A 70 1.17 -13.81 15.53
CA LEU A 70 1.22 -12.48 14.92
C LEU A 70 2.42 -11.71 15.50
N GLN A 71 3.39 -11.37 14.67
CA GLN A 71 4.52 -10.52 15.03
C GLN A 71 4.46 -9.24 14.21
N GLY A 72 4.84 -8.12 14.82
CA GLY A 72 4.82 -6.81 14.18
C GLY A 72 6.15 -6.10 14.38
N TRP A 73 6.69 -5.54 13.31
CA TRP A 73 7.86 -4.67 13.33
C TRP A 73 7.45 -3.30 12.83
N SER A 74 8.00 -2.27 13.45
CA SER A 74 7.85 -0.88 13.00
C SER A 74 9.22 -0.26 12.83
N ASP A 75 9.38 0.49 11.75
CA ASP A 75 10.57 1.28 11.47
C ASP A 75 10.17 2.71 11.13
N SER A 76 11.03 3.67 11.43
CA SER A 76 10.81 5.07 11.07
C SER A 76 12.08 5.66 10.51
N ASP A 77 12.05 6.09 9.25
CA ASP A 77 13.15 6.76 8.59
C ASP A 77 12.81 8.22 8.29
N TYR A 78 13.61 9.14 8.80
CA TYR A 78 13.50 10.57 8.54
C TYR A 78 14.30 11.02 7.31
N ALA A 79 15.40 10.33 6.98
CA ALA A 79 16.37 10.76 5.99
C ALA A 79 16.13 10.20 4.59
N GLY A 80 15.25 9.21 4.43
CA GLY A 80 14.96 8.56 3.14
C GLY A 80 14.10 9.36 2.15
N ASP A 81 13.43 10.43 2.59
CA ASP A 81 12.61 11.28 1.71
C ASP A 81 13.43 12.41 1.08
N GLN A 82 13.86 12.23 -0.18
CA GLN A 82 14.65 13.20 -0.94
C GLN A 82 13.88 14.48 -1.28
N ASP A 83 12.54 14.44 -1.32
CA ASP A 83 11.73 15.59 -1.74
C ASP A 83 11.47 16.54 -0.56
N ASN A 84 10.98 16.01 0.56
CA ASN A 84 10.45 16.85 1.65
C ASN A 84 10.99 16.52 3.05
N ARG A 85 11.92 15.55 3.17
CA ARG A 85 12.45 15.07 4.47
C ARG A 85 11.34 14.76 5.48
N LYS A 86 10.20 14.23 5.01
CA LYS A 86 9.12 13.79 5.91
C LYS A 86 9.45 12.40 6.44
N SER A 87 9.27 12.20 7.74
CA SER A 87 9.39 10.87 8.35
C SER A 87 8.51 9.86 7.62
N THR A 88 9.12 8.79 7.15
CA THR A 88 8.44 7.63 6.61
C THR A 88 8.37 6.59 7.71
N PHE A 89 7.15 6.28 8.16
CA PHE A 89 6.92 5.17 9.08
C PHE A 89 6.54 3.94 8.26
N GLY A 90 7.29 2.86 8.46
CA GLY A 90 7.02 1.54 7.89
C GLY A 90 6.60 0.59 8.99
N TYR A 91 5.73 -0.36 8.67
CA TYR A 91 5.44 -1.49 9.52
C TYR A 91 5.30 -2.75 8.68
N VAL A 92 5.70 -3.87 9.25
CA VAL A 92 5.50 -5.20 8.66
C VAL A 92 4.89 -6.06 9.74
N PHE A 93 3.81 -6.76 9.40
CA PHE A 93 3.27 -7.81 10.24
C PHE A 93 3.65 -9.15 9.62
N THR A 94 3.94 -10.16 10.43
CA THR A 94 4.02 -11.54 9.98
C THR A 94 3.05 -12.38 10.78
N LEU A 95 2.47 -13.38 10.12
CA LEU A 95 1.68 -14.43 10.73
C LEU A 95 2.40 -15.76 10.48
N GLY A 96 2.99 -16.32 11.54
CA GLY A 96 3.92 -17.45 11.40
C GLY A 96 5.17 -17.04 10.61
N GLU A 97 5.46 -17.74 9.50
CA GLU A 97 6.63 -17.47 8.63
C GLU A 97 6.36 -16.46 7.50
N SER A 98 5.13 -15.95 7.34
CA SER A 98 4.74 -15.12 6.19
C SER A 98 4.40 -13.70 6.59
N ALA A 99 4.88 -12.71 5.84
CA ALA A 99 4.48 -11.31 5.99
C ALA A 99 3.05 -11.07 5.48
N ILE A 100 2.29 -10.24 6.18
CA ILE A 100 0.90 -9.85 5.86
C ILE A 100 0.74 -8.32 5.83
#